data_AF-A0A150FMT1-F1
#
_entry.id   AF-A0A150FMT1-F1
#
_cell.length_a   1.000
_cell.length_b   1.000
_cell.length_c   1.000
_cell.angle_alpha   90.00
_cell.angle_beta   90.00
_cell.angle_gamma   90.00
#
_symmetry.space_group_name_H-M   'P 1'
#
loop_
_entity.id
_entity.type
_entity.pdbx_description
1 polymer ?
#
loop_
_entity_poly.entity_id
_entity_poly.type
_entity_poly.pdbx_seq_one_letter_code
_entity_poly.pdbx_strand_id
1 'polypeptide(L)'
;MKLNDIYIKTYKQSPLDTQVESLNLLYRSGFLKYLEDGSYVYTILGNLFFKELENFIKEKFKDYKDISVSHTICNPENVFNNEIKSYKELPVKLAYKSFLKNDEYKFKDGLLNPKVDNVLNLIDIGNGEDIDFKIKTIKENVDQILSHLNIKFIKSDNKNYKTKYFYKTSYPLKEIISCENCGYNDYKIKAKSCPEKELSTEQIKEKEYIYTPNIGSIDELEKFLDISSTKLIKTLIFKCEEKIIAVLLRGDRALNINLLSEFLNLPKEKITMADEEDIKKATNAKVGFAGPIGIKVDKVLADEEVLYIKNAVVGANKTDYHIKNVNYNKDFTVDDIGNFKLASENEKCINCSSQLKLENGTSFIDIDVIKTKYTHLNSQGKEENLYNIKVKFYLDRLFSIIVEENKDEYGIKWPKDVSYFDYHVIIGNIKNENEVKVSLNIYNNLKDKGYNVLLDDRKERIGFKFKDSELIGIPKIIVVGKEIENNLIEVKDRIGNVSIKEDITTFTSLE
;
A
#
# COMPACT_ATOMS: atom_id res chain seq x y z
N MET A 1 8.58 -28.73 -16.96
CA MET A 1 9.30 -27.73 -17.77
C MET A 1 10.79 -28.01 -17.70
N LYS A 2 11.54 -27.90 -18.80
CA LYS A 2 13.00 -28.03 -18.79
C LYS A 2 13.66 -26.66 -18.85
N LEU A 3 14.73 -26.46 -18.08
CA LEU A 3 15.42 -25.17 -18.04
C LEU A 3 16.18 -24.88 -19.32
N ASN A 4 16.65 -25.89 -20.05
CA ASN A 4 17.32 -25.68 -21.33
C ASN A 4 16.36 -25.21 -22.45
N ASP A 5 15.04 -25.38 -22.26
CA ASP A 5 14.02 -24.95 -23.23
C ASP A 5 13.54 -23.51 -23.03
N ILE A 6 13.97 -22.85 -21.94
CA ILE A 6 13.55 -21.49 -21.60
C ILE A 6 14.74 -20.57 -21.37
N TYR A 7 14.57 -19.29 -21.69
CA TYR A 7 15.56 -18.29 -21.30
C TYR A 7 15.40 -17.95 -19.82
N ILE A 8 16.38 -18.39 -19.03
CA ILE A 8 16.56 -17.97 -17.64
C ILE A 8 17.97 -17.43 -17.46
N LYS A 9 18.09 -16.33 -16.72
CA LYS A 9 19.39 -15.81 -16.30
C LYS A 9 19.30 -15.31 -14.88
N THR A 10 20.06 -15.98 -14.01
CA THR A 10 20.27 -15.56 -12.63
C THR A 10 21.45 -14.61 -12.53
N TYR A 11 21.49 -13.81 -11.47
CA TYR A 11 22.53 -12.82 -11.23
C TYR A 11 23.06 -12.93 -9.80
N LYS A 12 24.37 -12.74 -9.64
CA LYS A 12 24.98 -12.66 -8.31
C LYS A 12 24.50 -11.44 -7.53
N GLN A 13 24.29 -10.32 -8.21
CA GLN A 13 23.86 -9.05 -7.65
C GLN A 13 22.79 -8.43 -8.54
N SER A 14 21.88 -7.67 -7.93
CA SER A 14 20.96 -6.79 -8.65
C SER A 14 21.74 -5.58 -9.17
N PRO A 15 21.42 -5.06 -10.36
CA PRO A 15 22.00 -3.81 -10.85
C PRO A 15 21.42 -2.58 -10.11
N LEU A 16 20.34 -2.74 -9.34
CA LEU A 16 19.76 -1.65 -8.57
C LEU A 16 20.38 -1.55 -7.18
N ASP A 17 20.82 -0.34 -6.86
CA ASP A 17 21.16 0.06 -5.50
C ASP A 17 19.89 0.40 -4.72
N THR A 18 19.24 -0.64 -4.22
CA THR A 18 18.01 -0.59 -3.40
C THR A 18 18.12 -1.52 -2.20
N GLN A 19 17.52 -1.09 -1.09
CA GLN A 19 17.39 -1.85 0.15
C GLN A 19 16.15 -2.76 0.15
N VAL A 20 15.31 -2.72 -0.89
CA VAL A 20 14.17 -3.63 -1.04
C VAL A 20 14.66 -5.02 -1.45
N GLU A 21 14.73 -5.92 -0.48
CA GLU A 21 15.32 -7.26 -0.65
C GLU A 21 14.52 -8.12 -1.63
N SER A 22 13.19 -8.04 -1.60
CA SER A 22 12.32 -8.76 -2.53
C SER A 22 12.60 -8.40 -3.98
N LEU A 23 12.80 -7.13 -4.29
CA LEU A 23 13.14 -6.67 -5.64
C LEU A 23 14.50 -7.23 -6.10
N ASN A 24 15.49 -7.20 -5.20
CA ASN A 24 16.81 -7.74 -5.47
C ASN A 24 16.76 -9.25 -5.71
N LEU A 25 16.03 -10.00 -4.89
CA LEU A 25 15.86 -11.44 -5.04
C LEU A 25 15.13 -11.78 -6.33
N LEU A 26 13.98 -11.14 -6.61
CA LEU A 26 13.20 -11.37 -7.82
C LEU A 26 13.98 -11.07 -9.11
N TYR A 27 14.84 -10.05 -9.11
CA TYR A 27 15.71 -9.79 -10.25
C TYR A 27 16.82 -10.85 -10.38
N ARG A 28 17.49 -11.15 -9.26
CA ARG A 28 18.62 -12.10 -9.20
C ARG A 28 18.20 -13.53 -9.52
N SER A 29 17.02 -13.96 -9.10
CA SER A 29 16.43 -15.27 -9.42
C SER A 29 15.88 -15.35 -10.84
N GLY A 30 15.88 -14.24 -11.58
CA GLY A 30 15.44 -14.20 -12.96
C GLY A 30 13.93 -14.14 -13.13
N PHE A 31 13.16 -13.78 -12.10
CA PHE A 31 11.70 -13.60 -12.16
C PHE A 31 11.34 -12.25 -12.80
N LEU A 32 12.18 -11.23 -12.61
CA LEU A 32 11.96 -9.88 -13.12
C LEU A 32 13.13 -9.37 -13.97
N LYS A 33 12.79 -8.45 -14.88
CA LYS A 33 13.73 -7.56 -15.59
C LYS A 33 13.20 -6.12 -15.57
N TYR A 34 14.11 -5.16 -15.53
CA TYR A 34 13.78 -3.73 -15.53
C TYR A 34 13.56 -3.23 -16.96
N LEU A 35 12.58 -2.35 -17.13
CA LEU A 35 12.40 -1.53 -18.32
C LEU A 35 12.86 -0.09 -18.03
N GLU A 36 13.25 0.63 -19.08
CA GLU A 36 13.77 2.01 -18.98
C GLU A 36 12.74 3.00 -18.43
N ASP A 37 11.44 2.73 -18.63
CA ASP A 37 10.35 3.58 -18.18
C ASP A 37 9.97 3.35 -16.70
N GLY A 38 10.72 2.51 -15.99
CA GLY A 38 10.48 2.11 -14.61
C GLY A 38 9.50 0.94 -14.45
N SER A 39 8.98 0.38 -15.53
CA SER A 39 8.15 -0.81 -15.50
C SER A 39 9.00 -2.08 -15.37
N TYR A 40 8.33 -3.22 -15.14
CA TYR A 40 8.99 -4.52 -14.97
C TYR A 40 8.45 -5.52 -15.98
N VAL A 41 9.34 -6.39 -16.48
CA VAL A 41 8.96 -7.58 -17.23
C VAL A 41 8.97 -8.76 -16.27
N TYR A 42 7.81 -9.39 -16.11
CA TYR A 42 7.70 -10.73 -15.56
C TYR A 42 8.24 -11.71 -16.60
N THR A 43 9.35 -12.38 -16.28
CA THR A 43 9.92 -13.41 -17.16
C THR A 43 9.00 -14.64 -17.20
N ILE A 44 9.41 -15.70 -17.91
CA ILE A 44 8.64 -16.96 -17.94
C ILE A 44 8.40 -17.46 -16.51
N LEU A 45 9.44 -17.55 -15.67
CA LEU A 45 9.28 -17.94 -14.27
C LEU A 45 8.44 -16.94 -13.48
N GLY A 46 8.74 -15.65 -13.63
CA GLY A 46 7.99 -14.58 -12.95
C GLY A 46 6.50 -14.67 -13.20
N ASN A 47 6.10 -14.82 -14.45
CA ASN A 47 4.71 -14.88 -14.87
C ASN A 47 3.99 -16.16 -14.42
N LEU A 48 4.70 -17.30 -14.36
CA LEU A 48 4.12 -18.55 -13.86
C LEU A 48 3.75 -18.42 -12.38
N PHE A 49 4.68 -17.96 -11.54
CA PHE A 49 4.42 -17.78 -10.10
C PHE A 49 3.42 -16.65 -9.84
N PHE A 50 3.47 -15.57 -10.61
CA PHE A 50 2.50 -14.49 -10.51
C PHE A 50 1.07 -14.96 -10.83
N LYS A 51 0.90 -15.81 -11.84
CA LYS A 51 -0.38 -16.43 -12.17
C LYS A 51 -0.82 -17.44 -11.11
N GLU A 52 0.12 -18.20 -10.52
CA GLU A 52 -0.20 -19.12 -9.44
C GLU A 52 -0.76 -18.37 -8.22
N LEU A 53 -0.16 -17.24 -7.86
CA LEU A 53 -0.70 -16.35 -6.83
C LEU A 53 -2.13 -15.88 -7.15
N GLU A 54 -2.38 -15.45 -8.39
CA GLU A 54 -3.72 -15.05 -8.82
C GLU A 54 -4.73 -16.21 -8.69
N ASN A 55 -4.36 -17.40 -9.16
CA ASN A 55 -5.20 -18.60 -9.11
C ASN A 55 -5.50 -19.01 -7.67
N PHE A 56 -4.49 -19.00 -6.79
CA PHE A 56 -4.65 -19.32 -5.37
C PHE A 56 -5.70 -18.41 -4.69
N ILE A 57 -5.65 -17.10 -4.97
CA ILE A 57 -6.65 -16.16 -4.44
C ILE A 57 -8.04 -16.48 -5.03
N LYS A 58 -8.14 -16.71 -6.34
CA LYS A 58 -9.41 -17.04 -7.00
C LYS A 58 -10.04 -18.33 -6.48
N GLU A 59 -9.26 -19.35 -6.17
CA GLU A 59 -9.76 -20.60 -5.60
C GLU A 59 -10.41 -20.40 -4.22
N LYS A 60 -9.85 -19.51 -3.39
CA LYS A 60 -10.45 -19.11 -2.10
C LYS A 60 -11.74 -18.29 -2.27
N PHE A 61 -11.96 -17.70 -3.44
CA PHE A 61 -13.14 -16.92 -3.83
C PHE A 61 -13.87 -17.53 -5.04
N LYS A 62 -13.92 -18.87 -5.15
CA LYS A 62 -14.47 -19.61 -6.31
C LYS A 62 -15.94 -19.33 -6.64
N ASP A 63 -16.67 -18.73 -5.70
CA ASP A 63 -18.04 -18.25 -5.89
C ASP A 63 -18.10 -17.00 -6.77
N TYR A 64 -17.02 -16.22 -6.86
CA TYR A 64 -16.88 -15.10 -7.78
C TYR A 64 -16.56 -15.59 -9.20
N LYS A 65 -17.28 -15.07 -10.19
CA LYS A 65 -17.14 -15.50 -11.59
C LYS A 65 -16.23 -14.56 -12.37
N ASP A 66 -15.25 -15.14 -13.04
CA ASP A 66 -14.27 -14.40 -13.83
C ASP A 66 -14.94 -13.70 -15.04
N ILE A 67 -14.71 -12.40 -15.15
CA ILE A 67 -15.03 -11.60 -16.32
C ILE A 67 -13.76 -10.92 -16.83
N SER A 68 -13.71 -10.64 -18.13
CA SER A 68 -12.60 -9.92 -18.74
C SER A 68 -13.04 -8.53 -19.18
N VAL A 69 -12.12 -7.57 -19.04
CA VAL A 69 -12.32 -6.19 -19.51
C VAL A 69 -11.34 -5.91 -20.64
N SER A 70 -11.81 -5.29 -21.72
CA SER A 70 -10.98 -4.98 -22.89
C SER A 70 -10.02 -3.80 -22.66
N HIS A 71 -10.24 -3.00 -21.61
CA HIS A 71 -9.46 -1.81 -21.31
C HIS A 71 -8.96 -1.75 -19.87
N THR A 72 -7.86 -1.02 -19.70
CA THR A 72 -7.00 -0.98 -18.52
C THR A 72 -7.65 -0.27 -17.31
N ILE A 73 -8.52 0.71 -17.54
CA ILE A 73 -9.17 1.51 -16.50
C ILE A 73 -10.69 1.48 -16.73
N CYS A 74 -11.40 0.69 -15.94
CA CYS A 74 -12.85 0.61 -16.00
C CYS A 74 -13.45 0.11 -14.68
N ASN A 75 -14.70 0.47 -14.43
CA ASN A 75 -15.55 -0.08 -13.37
C ASN A 75 -16.66 -0.92 -14.04
N PRO A 76 -16.36 -2.13 -14.53
CA PRO A 76 -17.32 -2.97 -15.25
C PRO A 76 -18.58 -3.25 -14.43
N GLU A 77 -18.49 -3.21 -13.09
CA GLU A 77 -19.63 -3.36 -12.19
C GLU A 77 -20.77 -2.37 -12.48
N ASN A 78 -20.50 -1.19 -13.04
CA ASN A 78 -21.54 -0.21 -13.37
C ASN A 78 -22.49 -0.68 -14.47
N VAL A 79 -22.02 -1.56 -15.38
CA VAL A 79 -22.88 -2.16 -16.42
C VAL A 79 -23.89 -3.09 -15.74
N PHE A 80 -23.41 -4.01 -14.91
CA PHE A 80 -24.25 -4.95 -14.16
C PHE A 80 -25.20 -4.22 -13.21
N ASN A 81 -24.72 -3.22 -12.45
CA ASN A 81 -25.55 -2.41 -11.57
C ASN A 81 -26.72 -1.74 -12.33
N ASN A 82 -26.50 -1.32 -13.58
CA ASN A 82 -27.52 -0.70 -14.39
C ASN A 82 -28.54 -1.70 -14.95
N GLU A 83 -28.11 -2.93 -15.23
CA GLU A 83 -28.95 -3.97 -15.83
C GLU A 83 -29.80 -4.74 -14.81
N ILE A 84 -29.31 -4.93 -13.59
CA ILE A 84 -30.05 -5.61 -12.52
C ILE A 84 -31.29 -4.78 -12.15
N LYS A 85 -32.48 -5.38 -12.29
CA LYS A 85 -33.77 -4.72 -11.97
C LYS A 85 -34.56 -5.43 -10.89
N SER A 86 -34.24 -6.66 -10.54
CA SER A 86 -34.99 -7.45 -9.56
C SER A 86 -34.07 -8.13 -8.55
N TYR A 87 -34.56 -8.28 -7.32
CA TYR A 87 -33.89 -9.02 -6.25
C TYR A 87 -33.59 -10.48 -6.63
N LYS A 88 -34.33 -11.05 -7.60
CA LYS A 88 -34.14 -12.43 -8.08
C LYS A 88 -32.82 -12.62 -8.84
N GLU A 89 -32.20 -11.54 -9.27
CA GLU A 89 -30.91 -11.54 -9.99
C GLU A 89 -29.72 -11.41 -9.03
N LEU A 90 -29.97 -11.20 -7.73
CA LEU A 90 -28.96 -10.98 -6.70
C LEU A 90 -28.68 -12.26 -5.89
N PRO A 91 -27.45 -12.43 -5.35
CA PRO A 91 -26.28 -11.57 -5.54
C PRO A 91 -25.53 -11.88 -6.85
N VAL A 92 -24.82 -10.90 -7.39
CA VAL A 92 -23.90 -11.08 -8.53
C VAL A 92 -22.46 -10.92 -8.05
N LYS A 93 -21.68 -12.00 -8.12
CA LYS A 93 -20.28 -12.03 -7.67
C LYS A 93 -19.32 -12.16 -8.85
N LEU A 94 -18.45 -11.17 -9.04
CA LEU A 94 -17.59 -11.02 -10.22
C LEU A 94 -16.13 -10.88 -9.81
N ALA A 95 -15.23 -11.51 -10.55
CA ALA A 95 -13.79 -11.34 -10.44
C ALA A 95 -13.22 -10.77 -11.75
N TYR A 96 -12.37 -9.75 -11.68
CA TYR A 96 -11.69 -9.21 -12.87
C TYR A 96 -10.37 -8.54 -12.55
N LYS A 97 -9.48 -8.49 -13.54
CA LYS A 97 -8.23 -7.74 -13.44
C LYS A 97 -8.39 -6.32 -13.96
N SER A 98 -7.76 -5.38 -13.27
CA SER A 98 -7.58 -4.02 -13.77
C SER A 98 -6.15 -3.54 -13.47
N PHE A 99 -5.79 -2.40 -14.06
CA PHE A 99 -4.51 -1.78 -13.77
C PHE A 99 -4.70 -0.34 -13.30
N LEU A 100 -4.07 0.02 -12.18
CA LEU A 100 -4.17 1.34 -11.58
C LEU A 100 -2.84 2.07 -11.69
N LYS A 101 -2.84 3.25 -12.30
CA LYS A 101 -1.65 4.11 -12.32
C LYS A 101 -1.36 4.63 -10.91
N ASN A 102 -0.07 4.74 -10.59
CA ASN A 102 0.41 5.22 -9.32
C ASN A 102 1.36 6.40 -9.52
N ASP A 103 0.86 7.60 -9.26
CA ASP A 103 1.61 8.84 -9.45
C ASP A 103 2.65 9.08 -8.34
N GLU A 104 2.59 8.32 -7.24
CA GLU A 104 3.53 8.38 -6.10
C GLU A 104 4.64 7.31 -6.21
N TYR A 105 4.81 6.74 -7.39
CA TYR A 105 5.79 5.72 -7.68
C TYR A 105 7.23 6.23 -7.54
N LYS A 106 8.12 5.39 -6.99
CA LYS A 106 9.57 5.56 -7.06
C LYS A 106 10.21 4.26 -7.53
N PHE A 107 11.09 4.33 -8.54
CA PHE A 107 11.70 3.13 -9.14
C PHE A 107 12.43 2.22 -8.16
N LYS A 108 13.09 2.79 -7.14
CA LYS A 108 13.79 2.00 -6.12
C LYS A 108 12.87 1.20 -5.20
N ASP A 109 11.58 1.53 -5.14
CA ASP A 109 10.59 0.85 -4.30
C ASP A 109 10.12 -0.49 -4.88
N GLY A 110 10.48 -0.80 -6.13
CA GLY A 110 10.19 -2.10 -6.72
C GLY A 110 8.70 -2.33 -6.95
N LEU A 111 8.27 -3.56 -6.69
CA LEU A 111 6.88 -3.99 -6.76
C LEU A 111 6.09 -3.65 -5.48
N LEU A 112 6.72 -3.17 -4.40
CA LEU A 112 6.01 -2.73 -3.19
C LEU A 112 5.26 -1.39 -3.40
N ASN A 113 5.69 -0.61 -4.39
CA ASN A 113 5.06 0.63 -4.83
C ASN A 113 5.28 0.75 -6.35
N PRO A 114 4.60 -0.05 -7.19
CA PRO A 114 4.85 -0.12 -8.63
C PRO A 114 4.24 1.09 -9.35
N LYS A 115 4.72 1.39 -10.56
CA LYS A 115 4.20 2.52 -11.38
C LYS A 115 2.77 2.29 -11.84
N VAL A 116 2.44 1.03 -12.08
CA VAL A 116 1.10 0.55 -12.42
C VAL A 116 0.85 -0.70 -11.60
N ASP A 117 -0.15 -0.66 -10.74
CA ASP A 117 -0.59 -1.79 -9.94
C ASP A 117 -1.49 -2.72 -10.76
N ASN A 118 -1.17 -4.00 -10.80
CA ASN A 118 -2.01 -5.08 -11.30
C ASN A 118 -2.94 -5.53 -10.18
N VAL A 119 -4.24 -5.32 -10.36
CA VAL A 119 -5.23 -5.49 -9.30
C VAL A 119 -6.22 -6.58 -9.67
N LEU A 120 -6.36 -7.59 -8.83
CA LEU A 120 -7.50 -8.50 -8.87
C LEU A 120 -8.64 -7.88 -8.05
N ASN A 121 -9.75 -7.59 -8.72
CA ASN A 121 -10.95 -7.03 -8.13
C ASN A 121 -11.98 -8.15 -7.95
N LEU A 122 -12.54 -8.26 -6.76
CA LEU A 122 -13.72 -9.07 -6.47
C LEU A 122 -14.87 -8.13 -6.13
N ILE A 123 -16.00 -8.25 -6.82
CA ILE A 123 -17.20 -7.44 -6.61
C ILE A 123 -18.36 -8.34 -6.23
N ASP A 124 -18.99 -8.08 -5.08
CA ASP A 124 -20.27 -8.65 -4.69
C ASP A 124 -21.34 -7.55 -4.80
N ILE A 125 -22.20 -7.66 -5.82
CA ILE A 125 -23.34 -6.77 -6.04
C ILE A 125 -24.54 -7.41 -5.35
N GLY A 126 -25.11 -6.70 -4.39
CA GLY A 126 -26.21 -7.20 -3.59
C GLY A 126 -27.16 -6.10 -3.13
N ASN A 127 -28.10 -6.50 -2.29
CA ASN A 127 -28.95 -5.59 -1.54
C ASN A 127 -28.22 -5.10 -0.27
N GLY A 128 -28.91 -4.27 0.52
CA GLY A 128 -28.40 -3.74 1.78
C GLY A 128 -28.35 -4.75 2.94
N GLU A 129 -28.77 -5.99 2.72
CA GLU A 129 -28.93 -7.00 3.77
C GLU A 129 -27.61 -7.75 4.02
N ASP A 130 -27.39 -8.11 5.28
CA ASP A 130 -26.26 -8.93 5.75
C ASP A 130 -24.86 -8.40 5.36
N ILE A 131 -24.73 -7.10 5.09
CA ILE A 131 -23.45 -6.48 4.71
C ILE A 131 -22.36 -6.77 5.75
N ASP A 132 -22.67 -6.62 7.04
CA ASP A 132 -21.72 -6.90 8.13
C ASP A 132 -21.20 -8.35 8.10
N PHE A 133 -22.11 -9.31 7.88
CA PHE A 133 -21.78 -10.74 7.83
C PHE A 133 -20.95 -11.08 6.59
N LYS A 134 -21.31 -10.53 5.43
CA LYS A 134 -20.55 -10.69 4.17
C LYS A 134 -19.13 -10.15 4.31
N ILE A 135 -18.97 -8.94 4.87
CA ILE A 135 -17.65 -8.34 5.10
C ILE A 135 -16.82 -9.20 6.06
N LYS A 136 -17.43 -9.66 7.16
CA LYS A 136 -16.75 -10.52 8.13
C LYS A 136 -16.21 -11.79 7.45
N THR A 137 -17.03 -12.45 6.64
CA THR A 137 -16.65 -13.65 5.90
C THR A 137 -15.51 -13.37 4.91
N ILE A 138 -15.57 -12.25 4.17
CA ILE A 138 -14.50 -11.83 3.26
C ILE A 138 -13.19 -11.60 4.02
N LYS A 139 -13.25 -10.90 5.16
CA LYS A 139 -12.08 -10.66 6.01
C LYS A 139 -11.47 -11.96 6.53
N GLU A 140 -12.28 -12.92 6.95
CA GLU A 140 -11.81 -14.23 7.38
C GLU A 140 -11.11 -14.99 6.25
N ASN A 141 -11.66 -14.96 5.03
CA ASN A 141 -11.01 -15.55 3.85
C ASN A 141 -9.67 -14.85 3.52
N VAL A 142 -9.63 -13.52 3.59
CA VAL A 142 -8.38 -12.75 3.40
C VAL A 142 -7.37 -13.12 4.48
N ASP A 143 -7.76 -13.12 5.75
CA ASP A 143 -6.86 -13.46 6.87
C ASP A 143 -6.30 -14.89 6.72
N GLN A 144 -7.12 -15.85 6.26
CA GLN A 144 -6.67 -17.22 5.94
C GLN A 144 -5.66 -17.26 4.79
N ILE A 145 -5.91 -16.53 3.69
CA ILE A 145 -4.97 -16.40 2.57
C ILE A 145 -3.62 -15.90 3.09
N LEU A 146 -3.62 -14.81 3.87
CA LEU A 146 -2.37 -14.22 4.36
C LEU A 146 -1.64 -15.12 5.34
N SER A 147 -2.37 -15.89 6.15
CA SER A 147 -1.79 -16.91 7.04
C SER A 147 -1.09 -18.03 6.26
N HIS A 148 -1.73 -18.56 5.21
CA HIS A 148 -1.14 -19.58 4.33
C HIS A 148 0.13 -19.08 3.62
N LEU A 149 0.18 -17.78 3.29
CA LEU A 149 1.33 -17.14 2.66
C LEU A 149 2.39 -16.69 3.67
N ASN A 150 2.17 -16.90 4.97
CA ASN A 150 3.04 -16.47 6.07
C ASN A 150 3.32 -14.95 6.02
N ILE A 151 2.28 -14.15 5.73
CA ILE A 151 2.39 -12.69 5.63
C ILE A 151 1.94 -12.04 6.93
N LYS A 152 2.82 -11.23 7.52
CA LYS A 152 2.47 -10.35 8.64
C LYS A 152 1.84 -9.07 8.12
N PHE A 153 0.74 -8.65 8.74
CA PHE A 153 0.02 -7.44 8.35
C PHE A 153 -0.60 -6.73 9.56
N ILE A 154 -0.89 -5.45 9.38
CA ILE A 154 -1.84 -4.71 10.22
C ILE A 154 -3.05 -4.35 9.36
N LYS A 155 -4.24 -4.26 9.95
CA LYS A 155 -5.43 -3.81 9.23
C LYS A 155 -6.10 -2.64 9.95
N SER A 156 -6.74 -1.78 9.17
CA SER A 156 -7.53 -0.67 9.67
C SER A 156 -8.98 -0.86 9.29
N ASP A 157 -9.87 -0.80 10.27
CA ASP A 157 -11.31 -0.79 10.09
C ASP A 157 -11.84 0.62 10.34
N ASN A 158 -12.20 1.33 9.26
CA ASN A 158 -12.75 2.67 9.34
C ASN A 158 -14.28 2.63 9.45
N LYS A 159 -14.88 3.69 10.02
CA LYS A 159 -16.33 3.82 10.33
C LYS A 159 -17.31 3.75 9.15
N ASN A 160 -16.88 3.38 7.94
CA ASN A 160 -17.68 3.32 6.71
C ASN A 160 -17.42 2.03 5.91
N TYR A 161 -17.22 0.89 6.59
CA TYR A 161 -16.96 -0.40 5.92
C TYR A 161 -15.75 -0.38 4.98
N LYS A 162 -14.76 0.46 5.30
CA LYS A 162 -13.48 0.50 4.58
C LYS A 162 -12.44 -0.21 5.42
N THR A 163 -11.93 -1.30 4.89
CA THR A 163 -10.83 -2.05 5.48
C THR A 163 -9.62 -1.95 4.59
N LYS A 164 -8.46 -1.67 5.16
CA LYS A 164 -7.18 -1.74 4.45
C LYS A 164 -6.23 -2.66 5.19
N TYR A 165 -5.54 -3.51 4.44
CA TYR A 165 -4.44 -4.34 4.92
C TYR A 165 -3.14 -3.69 4.52
N PHE A 166 -2.28 -3.46 5.51
CA PHE A 166 -0.96 -2.86 5.33
C PHE A 166 0.13 -3.85 5.67
N TYR A 167 1.14 -3.86 4.81
CA TYR A 167 2.42 -4.52 5.04
C TYR A 167 3.39 -3.51 5.64
N LYS A 168 4.06 -3.89 6.72
CA LYS A 168 5.05 -3.05 7.40
C LYS A 168 6.44 -3.44 6.95
N THR A 169 7.27 -2.44 6.67
CA THR A 169 8.67 -2.65 6.27
C THR A 169 9.58 -1.66 6.99
N SER A 170 10.83 -2.06 7.20
CA SER A 170 11.88 -1.16 7.66
C SER A 170 12.35 -0.19 6.56
N TYR A 171 12.09 -0.52 5.29
CA TYR A 171 12.38 0.36 4.16
C TYR A 171 11.44 1.58 4.18
N PRO A 172 11.94 2.81 4.01
CA PRO A 172 11.14 4.04 4.08
C PRO A 172 10.24 4.22 2.85
N LEU A 173 9.20 3.39 2.76
CA LEU A 173 8.28 3.32 1.62
C LEU A 173 7.24 4.45 1.63
N LYS A 174 6.15 4.26 2.38
CA LYS A 174 5.15 5.28 2.68
C LYS A 174 4.89 5.29 4.17
N GLU A 175 4.72 6.47 4.72
CA GLU A 175 4.43 6.66 6.14
C GLU A 175 3.00 6.22 6.49
N ILE A 176 2.87 5.36 7.48
CA ILE A 176 1.63 4.86 8.06
C ILE A 176 1.55 5.37 9.50
N ILE A 177 0.40 5.91 9.87
CA ILE A 177 0.08 6.27 11.26
C ILE A 177 -0.78 5.15 11.84
N SER A 178 -0.37 4.65 13.01
CA SER A 178 -0.93 3.44 13.63
C SER A 178 -1.25 3.62 15.11
N CYS A 179 -2.40 3.14 15.56
CA CYS A 179 -2.77 3.07 16.97
C CYS A 179 -2.84 1.61 17.42
N GLU A 180 -1.93 1.20 18.30
CA GLU A 180 -1.88 -0.18 18.81
C GLU A 180 -3.06 -0.54 19.71
N ASN A 181 -3.68 0.45 20.37
CA ASN A 181 -4.78 0.21 21.30
C ASN A 181 -6.11 -0.09 20.60
N CYS A 182 -6.44 0.65 19.53
CA CYS A 182 -7.73 0.49 18.85
C CYS A 182 -7.62 0.02 17.39
N GLY A 183 -6.41 -0.24 16.87
CA GLY A 183 -6.20 -0.69 15.50
C GLY A 183 -6.48 0.36 14.42
N TYR A 184 -6.51 1.66 14.77
CA TYR A 184 -6.62 2.73 13.76
C TYR A 184 -5.32 2.79 12.95
N ASN A 185 -5.40 2.56 11.64
CA ASN A 185 -4.24 2.72 10.75
C ASN A 185 -4.63 3.44 9.46
N ASP A 186 -3.83 4.39 8.99
CA ASP A 186 -3.93 4.88 7.61
C ASP A 186 -2.60 5.44 7.16
N TYR A 187 -2.45 5.73 5.88
CA TYR A 187 -1.33 6.54 5.43
C TYR A 187 -1.36 7.89 6.16
N LYS A 188 -0.20 8.38 6.63
CA LYS A 188 -0.08 9.65 7.36
C LYS A 188 -0.78 10.81 6.67
N ILE A 189 -0.68 10.84 5.34
CA ILE A 189 -1.29 11.85 4.48
C ILE A 189 -2.83 11.77 4.40
N LYS A 190 -3.46 10.71 4.91
CA LYS A 190 -4.92 10.53 5.02
C LYS A 190 -5.38 10.41 6.48
N ALA A 191 -4.44 10.25 7.40
CA ALA A 191 -4.74 10.08 8.81
C ALA A 191 -5.28 11.38 9.41
N LYS A 192 -6.33 11.25 10.23
CA LYS A 192 -6.88 12.33 11.05
C LYS A 192 -6.36 12.11 12.47
N SER A 193 -5.85 13.15 13.11
CA SER A 193 -5.44 13.09 14.52
C SER A 193 -6.38 13.90 15.40
N CYS A 194 -6.42 13.55 16.69
CA CYS A 194 -7.22 14.28 17.66
C CYS A 194 -6.61 15.70 17.86
N PRO A 195 -7.42 16.76 17.81
CA PRO A 195 -6.94 18.10 18.14
C PRO A 195 -6.61 18.21 19.63
N GLU A 196 -5.53 18.90 19.96
CA GLU A 196 -5.20 19.28 21.32
C GLU A 196 -6.11 20.45 21.76
N LYS A 197 -7.11 20.12 22.58
CA LYS A 197 -8.13 21.08 23.06
C LYS A 197 -7.79 21.72 24.41
N GLU A 198 -6.55 21.60 24.87
CA GLU A 198 -6.18 22.17 26.18
C GLU A 198 -6.30 23.70 26.12
N LEU A 199 -7.40 24.20 26.69
CA LEU A 199 -7.66 25.61 26.83
C LEU A 199 -6.63 26.18 27.81
N SER A 200 -5.75 27.03 27.30
CA SER A 200 -4.87 27.83 28.15
C SER A 200 -5.68 28.51 29.26
N THR A 201 -5.19 28.48 30.50
CA THR A 201 -5.80 29.17 31.64
C THR A 201 -5.42 30.65 31.71
N GLU A 202 -4.58 31.12 30.79
CA GLU A 202 -4.16 32.52 30.75
C GLU A 202 -5.35 33.47 30.62
N GLN A 203 -5.22 34.62 31.30
CA GLN A 203 -6.11 35.75 31.09
C GLN A 203 -5.86 36.34 29.69
N ILE A 204 -6.96 36.69 29.01
CA ILE A 204 -6.91 37.35 27.72
C ILE A 204 -6.33 38.76 27.90
N LYS A 205 -5.34 39.09 27.08
CA LYS A 205 -4.69 40.41 27.07
C LYS A 205 -5.18 41.27 25.90
N GLU A 206 -4.80 42.54 25.89
CA GLU A 206 -4.99 43.40 24.73
C GLU A 206 -3.93 43.13 23.67
N LYS A 207 -4.33 43.22 22.40
CA LYS A 207 -3.44 42.97 21.27
C LYS A 207 -2.36 44.03 21.17
N GLU A 208 -1.16 43.61 20.83
CA GLU A 208 0.03 44.46 20.78
C GLU A 208 0.80 44.21 19.49
N TYR A 209 1.14 45.28 18.75
CA TYR A 209 2.00 45.17 17.57
C TYR A 209 3.46 45.09 17.98
N ILE A 210 4.19 44.17 17.36
CA ILE A 210 5.60 43.92 17.62
C ILE A 210 6.35 44.15 16.32
N TYR A 211 7.45 44.89 16.41
CA TYR A 211 8.38 45.01 15.30
C TYR A 211 9.29 43.78 15.25
N THR A 212 9.28 43.07 14.13
CA THR A 212 9.97 41.80 13.87
C THR A 212 10.68 41.87 12.51
N PRO A 213 11.73 42.69 12.38
CA PRO A 213 12.36 42.99 11.08
C PRO A 213 12.98 41.74 10.45
N ASN A 214 12.57 41.42 9.22
CA ASN A 214 13.03 40.26 8.44
C ASN A 214 12.85 38.90 9.15
N ILE A 215 11.92 38.79 10.09
CA ILE A 215 11.59 37.53 10.79
C ILE A 215 10.27 37.02 10.22
N GLY A 216 10.33 35.99 9.38
CA GLY A 216 9.16 35.50 8.64
C GLY A 216 8.84 34.02 8.88
N SER A 217 9.80 33.24 9.40
CA SER A 217 9.58 31.84 9.73
C SER A 217 9.19 31.65 11.20
N ILE A 218 8.53 30.52 11.48
CA ILE A 218 8.12 30.13 12.83
C ILE A 218 9.34 29.93 13.73
N ASP A 219 10.37 29.24 13.25
CA ASP A 219 11.59 28.96 14.02
C ASP A 219 12.35 30.25 14.40
N GLU A 220 12.38 31.25 13.50
CA GLU A 220 12.96 32.55 13.80
C GLU A 220 12.11 33.32 14.81
N LEU A 221 10.79 33.28 14.68
CA LEU A 221 9.87 33.96 15.57
C LEU A 221 9.88 33.35 16.98
N GLU A 222 9.99 32.02 17.06
CA GLU A 222 10.14 31.27 18.31
C GLU A 222 11.38 31.75 19.08
N LYS A 223 12.52 31.82 18.40
CA LYS A 223 13.79 32.29 18.96
C LYS A 223 13.77 33.77 19.32
N PHE A 224 13.15 34.60 18.49
CA PHE A 224 13.14 36.04 18.70
C PHE A 224 12.23 36.46 19.87
N LEU A 225 11.09 35.81 20.03
CA LEU A 225 10.11 36.14 21.06
C LEU A 225 10.26 35.32 22.35
N ASP A 226 11.09 34.27 22.33
CA ASP A 226 11.26 33.31 23.43
C ASP A 226 9.92 32.72 23.90
N ILE A 227 9.13 32.23 22.94
CA ILE A 227 7.83 31.58 23.18
C ILE A 227 7.76 30.28 22.41
N SER A 228 6.94 29.31 22.83
CA SER A 228 6.75 28.07 22.08
C SER A 228 6.01 28.31 20.76
N SER A 229 6.37 27.57 19.71
CA SER A 229 5.64 27.52 18.43
C SER A 229 4.16 27.15 18.58
N THR A 230 3.75 26.52 19.69
CA THR A 230 2.33 26.27 20.03
C THR A 230 1.51 27.55 20.27
N LYS A 231 2.16 28.69 20.53
CA LYS A 231 1.54 30.02 20.67
C LYS A 231 1.48 30.80 19.36
N LEU A 232 2.10 30.29 18.30
CA LEU A 232 2.13 30.94 16.99
C LEU A 232 0.99 30.40 16.14
N ILE A 233 0.39 31.25 15.30
CA ILE A 233 -0.56 30.84 14.26
C ILE A 233 0.04 31.18 12.90
N LYS A 234 0.27 30.14 12.08
CA LYS A 234 0.65 30.26 10.67
C LYS A 234 -0.59 30.60 9.85
N THR A 235 -0.45 31.53 8.92
CA THR A 235 -1.45 31.80 7.88
C THR A 235 -0.88 31.38 6.53
N LEU A 236 -1.35 30.24 6.02
CA LEU A 236 -0.97 29.73 4.70
C LEU A 236 -1.99 30.21 3.68
N ILE A 237 -1.56 30.85 2.59
CA ILE A 237 -2.47 31.37 1.56
C ILE A 237 -2.36 30.49 0.32
N PHE A 238 -3.49 29.97 -0.11
CA PHE A 238 -3.63 29.11 -1.28
C PHE A 238 -4.44 29.78 -2.37
N LYS A 239 -4.07 29.50 -3.61
CA LYS A 239 -4.87 29.71 -4.79
C LYS A 239 -5.59 28.40 -5.13
N CYS A 240 -6.91 28.43 -4.99
CA CYS A 240 -7.84 27.33 -5.22
C CYS A 240 -8.72 27.69 -6.41
N GLU A 241 -8.30 27.26 -7.61
CA GLU A 241 -8.85 27.76 -8.88
C GLU A 241 -8.74 29.29 -8.99
N GLU A 242 -9.86 30.01 -9.01
CA GLU A 242 -9.89 31.48 -9.06
C GLU A 242 -9.98 32.13 -7.68
N LYS A 243 -10.09 31.34 -6.61
CA LYS A 243 -10.26 31.83 -5.24
C LYS A 243 -8.94 31.84 -4.48
N ILE A 244 -8.76 32.83 -3.61
CA ILE A 244 -7.69 32.87 -2.62
C ILE A 244 -8.25 32.45 -1.27
N ILE A 245 -7.67 31.40 -0.68
CA ILE A 245 -8.10 30.83 0.59
C ILE A 245 -6.94 30.88 1.58
N ALA A 246 -7.15 31.47 2.75
CA ALA A 246 -6.22 31.39 3.86
C ALA A 246 -6.55 30.18 4.76
N VAL A 247 -5.53 29.44 5.19
CA VAL A 247 -5.65 28.32 6.13
C VAL A 247 -4.77 28.59 7.33
N LEU A 248 -5.40 28.65 8.51
CA LEU A 248 -4.74 28.90 9.79
C LEU A 248 -4.35 27.57 10.45
N LEU A 249 -3.10 27.45 10.88
CA LEU A 249 -2.59 26.30 11.65
C LEU A 249 -1.77 26.79 12.84
N ARG A 250 -1.67 25.96 13.89
CA ARG A 250 -0.73 26.18 15.00
C ARG A 250 0.72 26.09 14.50
N GLY A 251 1.62 26.86 15.11
CA GLY A 251 2.98 27.07 14.64
C GLY A 251 3.87 25.82 14.57
N ASP A 252 3.60 24.81 15.38
CA ASP A 252 4.31 23.52 15.37
C ASP A 252 3.70 22.51 14.37
N ARG A 253 2.59 22.84 13.71
CA ARG A 253 1.89 21.93 12.78
C ARG A 253 2.28 22.15 11.33
N ALA A 254 2.11 21.08 10.55
CA ALA A 254 2.22 21.08 9.09
C ALA A 254 0.84 20.79 8.48
N LEU A 255 0.54 21.40 7.33
CA LEU A 255 -0.73 21.19 6.63
C LEU A 255 -0.78 19.82 5.95
N ASN A 256 -1.90 19.12 6.12
CA ASN A 256 -2.29 17.99 5.30
C ASN A 256 -3.14 18.46 4.12
N ILE A 257 -2.49 18.62 2.98
CA ILE A 257 -3.12 19.06 1.73
C ILE A 257 -4.26 18.13 1.26
N ASN A 258 -4.21 16.83 1.57
CA ASN A 258 -5.29 15.91 1.16
C ASN A 258 -6.55 16.10 1.99
N LEU A 259 -6.42 16.40 3.29
CA LEU A 259 -7.57 16.73 4.12
C LEU A 259 -8.18 18.08 3.72
N LEU A 260 -7.34 19.05 3.34
CA LEU A 260 -7.82 20.31 2.77
C LEU A 260 -8.54 20.10 1.43
N SER A 261 -8.00 19.25 0.55
CA SER A 261 -8.60 18.86 -0.73
C SER A 261 -9.96 18.18 -0.55
N GLU A 262 -10.07 17.22 0.38
CA GLU A 262 -11.32 16.56 0.75
C GLU A 262 -12.35 17.58 1.28
N PHE A 263 -11.92 18.49 2.16
CA PHE A 263 -12.78 19.52 2.73
C PHE A 263 -13.32 20.51 1.69
N LEU A 264 -12.46 20.97 0.78
CA LEU A 264 -12.83 21.90 -0.30
C LEU A 264 -13.59 21.21 -1.43
N ASN A 265 -13.64 19.87 -1.46
CA ASN A 265 -14.15 19.08 -2.58
C ASN A 265 -13.48 19.49 -3.91
N LEU A 266 -12.17 19.75 -3.86
CA LEU A 266 -11.35 20.12 -5.01
C LEU A 266 -10.19 19.14 -5.17
N PRO A 267 -9.82 18.75 -6.40
CA PRO A 267 -8.65 17.91 -6.62
C PRO A 267 -7.37 18.65 -6.19
N LYS A 268 -6.40 17.92 -5.66
CA LYS A 268 -5.18 18.46 -5.06
C LYS A 268 -4.39 19.36 -6.02
N GLU A 269 -4.40 19.05 -7.31
CA GLU A 269 -3.71 19.80 -8.37
C GLU A 269 -4.28 21.20 -8.56
N LYS A 270 -5.50 21.46 -8.07
CA LYS A 270 -6.15 22.78 -8.10
C LYS A 270 -5.89 23.61 -6.86
N ILE A 271 -5.13 23.09 -5.89
CA ILE A 271 -4.79 23.76 -4.63
C ILE A 271 -3.28 24.03 -4.62
N THR A 272 -2.91 25.28 -4.89
CA THR A 272 -1.51 25.70 -4.99
C THR A 272 -1.20 26.82 -4.01
N MET A 273 0.03 26.93 -3.53
CA MET A 273 0.42 28.09 -2.71
C MET A 273 0.25 29.38 -3.53
N ALA A 274 -0.30 30.42 -2.92
CA ALA A 274 -0.39 31.72 -3.55
C ALA A 274 1.01 32.30 -3.83
N ASP A 275 1.16 33.01 -4.94
CA ASP A 275 2.40 33.70 -5.28
C ASP A 275 2.56 35.01 -4.47
N GLU A 276 3.72 35.66 -4.61
CA GLU A 276 4.00 36.89 -3.86
C GLU A 276 3.01 38.03 -4.18
N GLU A 277 2.48 38.08 -5.41
CA GLU A 277 1.55 39.11 -5.82
C GLU A 277 0.19 38.91 -5.15
N ASP A 278 -0.33 37.68 -5.19
CA ASP A 278 -1.56 37.28 -4.53
C ASP A 278 -1.45 37.45 -3.00
N ILE A 279 -0.31 37.09 -2.40
CA ILE A 279 -0.05 37.30 -0.96
C ILE A 279 -0.04 38.80 -0.62
N LYS A 280 0.62 39.63 -1.44
CA LYS A 280 0.67 41.08 -1.21
C LYS A 280 -0.70 41.73 -1.37
N LYS A 281 -1.53 41.28 -2.32
CA LYS A 281 -2.92 41.72 -2.46
C LYS A 281 -3.76 41.34 -1.24
N ALA A 282 -3.57 40.12 -0.73
CA ALA A 282 -4.31 39.61 0.42
C ALA A 282 -3.91 40.28 1.74
N THR A 283 -2.63 40.61 1.92
CA THR A 283 -2.07 40.97 3.23
C THR A 283 -1.43 42.36 3.29
N ASN A 284 -1.20 43.05 2.17
CA ASN A 284 -0.33 44.23 2.09
C ASN A 284 1.11 44.01 2.61
N ALA A 285 1.56 42.77 2.76
CA ALA A 285 2.83 42.41 3.34
C ALA A 285 3.62 41.44 2.47
N LYS A 286 4.92 41.32 2.76
CA LYS A 286 5.75 40.23 2.23
C LYS A 286 5.36 38.89 2.86
N VAL A 287 5.76 37.80 2.21
CA VAL A 287 5.67 36.44 2.75
C VAL A 287 6.31 36.39 4.14
N GLY A 288 5.67 35.67 5.07
CA GLY A 288 6.11 35.55 6.47
C GLY A 288 5.40 36.50 7.44
N PHE A 289 4.63 37.47 6.96
CA PHE A 289 3.90 38.44 7.81
C PHE A 289 2.37 38.38 7.66
N ALA A 290 1.86 37.31 7.05
CA ALA A 290 0.43 37.06 6.87
C ALA A 290 -0.24 36.67 8.19
N GLY A 291 -1.38 37.27 8.48
CA GLY A 291 -2.20 36.95 9.65
C GLY A 291 -3.70 37.02 9.35
N PRO A 292 -4.56 36.55 10.26
CA PRO A 292 -6.00 36.48 10.02
C PRO A 292 -6.73 37.83 10.20
N ILE A 293 -6.13 38.81 10.87
CA ILE A 293 -6.80 40.08 11.17
C ILE A 293 -6.81 40.98 9.93
N GLY A 294 -8.00 41.20 9.36
CA GLY A 294 -8.20 42.11 8.22
C GLY A 294 -7.61 41.61 6.91
N ILE A 295 -7.35 40.31 6.80
CA ILE A 295 -6.87 39.67 5.58
C ILE A 295 -7.93 39.72 4.47
N LYS A 296 -7.50 39.96 3.22
CA LYS A 296 -8.37 40.12 2.05
C LYS A 296 -8.32 38.88 1.17
N VAL A 297 -9.09 37.86 1.53
CA VAL A 297 -9.17 36.57 0.84
C VAL A 297 -10.65 36.18 0.69
N ASP A 298 -10.94 35.21 -0.17
CA ASP A 298 -12.31 34.74 -0.38
C ASP A 298 -12.82 33.90 0.80
N LYS A 299 -11.92 33.18 1.48
CA LYS A 299 -12.21 32.39 2.67
C LYS A 299 -11.02 32.30 3.63
N VAL A 300 -11.32 32.27 4.92
CA VAL A 300 -10.39 31.93 6.00
C VAL A 300 -10.85 30.64 6.66
N LEU A 301 -10.05 29.59 6.54
CA LEU A 301 -10.23 28.30 7.18
C LEU A 301 -9.30 28.20 8.38
N ALA A 302 -9.69 27.49 9.43
CA ALA A 302 -8.79 27.19 10.55
C ALA A 302 -8.78 25.71 10.91
N ASP A 303 -7.58 25.19 11.19
CA ASP A 303 -7.44 23.94 11.91
C ASP A 303 -8.02 24.08 13.32
N GLU A 304 -8.72 23.05 13.80
CA GLU A 304 -9.45 23.09 15.07
C GLU A 304 -8.58 23.51 16.26
N GLU A 305 -7.27 23.20 16.26
CA GLU A 305 -6.36 23.59 17.34
C GLU A 305 -6.18 25.10 17.48
N VAL A 306 -6.33 25.87 16.40
CA VAL A 306 -6.17 27.34 16.39
C VAL A 306 -7.16 28.01 17.34
N LEU A 307 -8.34 27.43 17.49
CA LEU A 307 -9.45 27.99 18.27
C LEU A 307 -9.16 27.97 19.78
N TYR A 308 -8.27 27.08 20.22
CA TYR A 308 -7.95 26.89 21.63
C TYR A 308 -6.69 27.66 22.07
N ILE A 309 -6.00 28.32 21.14
CA ILE A 309 -4.81 29.13 21.43
C ILE A 309 -5.26 30.46 22.03
N LYS A 310 -4.89 30.71 23.28
CA LYS A 310 -5.05 32.04 23.90
C LYS A 310 -3.78 32.87 23.75
N ASN A 311 -3.99 34.16 23.52
CA ASN A 311 -2.94 35.17 23.38
C ASN A 311 -1.92 34.78 22.31
N ALA A 312 -2.40 34.33 21.16
CA ALA A 312 -1.57 33.88 20.05
C ALA A 312 -0.72 35.03 19.47
N VAL A 313 0.34 34.64 18.76
CA VAL A 313 1.10 35.54 17.89
C VAL A 313 0.80 35.20 16.44
N VAL A 314 0.40 36.21 15.67
CA VAL A 314 0.06 36.12 14.24
C VAL A 314 0.84 37.16 13.44
N GLY A 315 0.97 36.98 12.13
CA GLY A 315 1.44 38.04 11.25
C GLY A 315 0.53 39.26 11.30
N ALA A 316 1.09 40.46 11.12
CA ALA A 316 0.31 41.71 11.24
C ALA A 316 -0.38 42.15 9.94
N ASN A 317 -0.25 41.41 8.84
CA ASN A 317 -0.58 41.91 7.50
C ASN A 317 0.13 43.25 7.21
N LYS A 318 1.38 43.32 7.70
CA LYS A 318 2.30 44.44 7.54
C LYS A 318 3.72 43.90 7.62
N THR A 319 4.51 44.12 6.58
CA THR A 319 5.92 43.69 6.52
C THR A 319 6.67 44.15 7.77
N ASP A 320 7.46 43.25 8.35
CA ASP A 320 8.25 43.45 9.57
C ASP A 320 7.45 43.61 10.86
N TYR A 321 6.16 43.24 10.87
CA TYR A 321 5.35 43.29 12.09
C TYR A 321 4.56 42.01 12.32
N HIS A 322 4.45 41.65 13.60
CA HIS A 322 3.54 40.64 14.13
C HIS A 322 2.61 41.26 15.18
N ILE A 323 1.55 40.55 15.55
CA ILE A 323 0.61 40.97 16.60
C ILE A 323 0.62 39.90 17.69
N LYS A 324 0.93 40.29 18.92
CA LYS A 324 0.83 39.48 20.15
C LYS A 324 -0.57 39.57 20.75
N ASN A 325 -0.88 38.59 21.60
CA ASN A 325 -2.12 38.53 22.37
C ASN A 325 -3.40 38.47 21.52
N VAL A 326 -3.32 37.84 20.34
CA VAL A 326 -4.46 37.68 19.44
C VAL A 326 -5.32 36.49 19.87
N ASN A 327 -6.63 36.68 19.92
CA ASN A 327 -7.58 35.67 20.38
C ASN A 327 -8.72 35.47 19.36
N TYR A 328 -9.03 34.21 19.07
CA TYR A 328 -10.19 33.83 18.27
C TYR A 328 -11.49 34.34 18.91
N ASN A 329 -12.46 34.77 18.08
CA ASN A 329 -13.72 35.44 18.47
C ASN A 329 -13.59 36.82 19.15
N LYS A 330 -12.40 37.24 19.59
CA LYS A 330 -12.15 38.63 20.04
C LYS A 330 -11.55 39.48 18.93
N ASP A 331 -10.51 38.98 18.27
CA ASP A 331 -9.69 39.75 17.33
C ASP A 331 -9.87 39.34 15.87
N PHE A 332 -10.28 38.09 15.63
CA PHE A 332 -10.58 37.56 14.30
C PHE A 332 -11.64 36.45 14.35
N THR A 333 -12.29 36.22 13.22
CA THR A 333 -13.24 35.11 12.96
C THR A 333 -12.77 34.32 11.75
N VAL A 334 -13.33 33.13 11.55
CA VAL A 334 -13.05 32.25 10.41
C VAL A 334 -14.35 31.81 9.78
N ASP A 335 -14.33 31.47 8.49
CA ASP A 335 -15.51 31.05 7.75
C ASP A 335 -15.88 29.59 8.07
N ASP A 336 -14.86 28.72 8.11
CA ASP A 336 -15.05 27.30 8.39
C ASP A 336 -13.90 26.72 9.24
N ILE A 337 -14.19 25.64 9.96
CA ILE A 337 -13.25 24.96 10.86
C ILE A 337 -13.13 23.49 10.42
N GLY A 338 -11.90 22.96 10.41
CA GLY A 338 -11.66 21.57 10.02
C GLY A 338 -10.41 20.95 10.66
N ASN A 339 -10.14 19.70 10.27
CA ASN A 339 -8.91 19.00 10.62
C ASN A 339 -7.98 19.06 9.40
N PHE A 340 -7.01 19.96 9.46
CA PHE A 340 -6.13 20.28 8.35
C PHE A 340 -4.67 19.98 8.65
N LYS A 341 -4.31 19.62 9.88
CA LYS A 341 -2.95 19.21 10.22
C LYS A 341 -2.59 17.81 9.71
N LEU A 342 -1.29 17.59 9.45
CA LEU A 342 -0.72 16.25 9.33
C LEU A 342 -0.63 15.62 10.71
N ALA A 343 -1.06 14.37 10.81
CA ALA A 343 -0.85 13.57 12.01
C ALA A 343 0.66 13.30 12.21
N SER A 344 1.12 13.43 13.45
CA SER A 344 2.51 13.18 13.83
C SER A 344 2.62 11.96 14.75
N GLU A 345 3.84 11.44 14.88
CA GLU A 345 4.15 10.42 15.89
C GLU A 345 3.84 10.96 17.30
N ASN A 346 3.40 10.07 18.20
CA ASN A 346 3.01 10.36 19.58
C ASN A 346 1.76 11.26 19.76
N GLU A 347 1.11 11.72 18.69
CA GLU A 347 -0.18 12.41 18.80
C GLU A 347 -1.29 11.48 19.31
N LYS A 348 -2.34 12.07 19.88
CA LYS A 348 -3.50 11.31 20.37
C LYS A 348 -4.34 10.78 19.21
N CYS A 349 -4.65 9.49 19.25
CA CYS A 349 -5.54 8.82 18.32
C CYS A 349 -6.94 9.41 18.39
N ILE A 350 -7.55 9.69 17.23
CA ILE A 350 -8.90 10.26 17.15
C ILE A 350 -10.00 9.32 17.66
N ASN A 351 -9.73 8.01 17.71
CA ASN A 351 -10.72 7.01 18.13
C ASN A 351 -10.67 6.70 19.64
N CYS A 352 -9.48 6.66 20.24
CA CYS A 352 -9.32 6.21 21.63
C CYS A 352 -8.36 7.06 22.47
N SER A 353 -7.79 8.13 21.91
CA SER A 353 -6.82 9.03 22.56
C SER A 353 -5.48 8.41 22.99
N SER A 354 -5.22 7.12 22.71
CA SER A 354 -3.89 6.51 22.87
C SER A 354 -2.88 7.12 21.88
N GLN A 355 -1.59 6.95 22.16
CA GLN A 355 -0.52 7.48 21.30
C GLN A 355 -0.47 6.77 19.95
N LEU A 356 -0.25 7.56 18.90
CA LEU A 356 -0.02 7.09 17.54
C LEU A 356 1.46 6.79 17.30
N LYS A 357 1.73 5.75 16.53
CA LYS A 357 3.06 5.37 16.03
C LYS A 357 3.19 5.72 14.56
N LEU A 358 4.42 6.04 14.15
CA LEU A 358 4.78 6.23 12.76
C LEU A 358 5.54 5.01 12.26
N GLU A 359 5.01 4.36 11.23
CA GLU A 359 5.59 3.18 10.62
C GLU A 359 5.78 3.39 9.10
N ASN A 360 6.54 2.50 8.46
CA ASN A 360 6.68 2.51 7.00
C ASN A 360 6.02 1.27 6.40
N GLY A 361 5.37 1.43 5.25
CA GLY A 361 4.65 0.32 4.64
C GLY A 361 3.88 0.66 3.39
N THR A 362 3.06 -0.31 2.96
CA THR A 362 2.16 -0.18 1.81
C THR A 362 0.88 -0.97 2.06
N SER A 363 -0.25 -0.42 1.62
CA SER A 363 -1.50 -1.14 1.54
C SER A 363 -1.46 -2.10 0.35
N PHE A 364 -1.94 -3.32 0.54
CA PHE A 364 -1.87 -4.36 -0.49
C PHE A 364 -3.17 -5.16 -0.63
N ILE A 365 -4.15 -4.93 0.25
CA ILE A 365 -5.56 -5.34 0.05
C ILE A 365 -6.48 -4.25 0.58
N ASP A 366 -7.50 -3.88 -0.19
CA ASP A 366 -8.56 -2.96 0.23
C ASP A 366 -9.93 -3.65 0.14
N ILE A 367 -10.80 -3.42 1.12
CA ILE A 367 -12.21 -3.83 1.12
C ILE A 367 -13.06 -2.58 1.32
N ASP A 368 -13.96 -2.29 0.38
CA ASP A 368 -14.86 -1.14 0.44
C ASP A 368 -16.31 -1.61 0.26
N VAL A 369 -17.26 -0.95 0.94
CA VAL A 369 -18.69 -1.05 0.62
C VAL A 369 -19.18 0.26 0.03
N ILE A 370 -19.80 0.17 -1.14
CA ILE A 370 -20.28 1.31 -1.90
C ILE A 370 -21.79 1.17 -2.07
N LYS A 371 -22.54 2.08 -1.44
CA LYS A 371 -23.95 2.29 -1.79
C LYS A 371 -24.02 2.94 -3.16
N THR A 372 -24.60 2.26 -4.13
CA THR A 372 -24.66 2.76 -5.50
C THR A 372 -25.85 3.69 -5.69
N LYS A 373 -25.86 4.42 -6.83
CA LYS A 373 -27.02 5.19 -7.29
C LYS A 373 -28.09 4.35 -8.00
N TYR A 374 -27.81 3.07 -8.23
CA TYR A 374 -28.68 2.18 -8.99
C TYR A 374 -29.65 1.47 -8.05
N THR A 375 -30.86 1.22 -8.55
CA THR A 375 -31.93 0.60 -7.77
C THR A 375 -32.43 -0.69 -8.42
N HIS A 376 -33.03 -1.55 -7.60
CA HIS A 376 -33.69 -2.77 -8.00
C HIS A 376 -35.03 -2.89 -7.25
N LEU A 377 -35.96 -3.69 -7.79
CA LEU A 377 -37.20 -4.03 -7.10
C LEU A 377 -36.95 -5.17 -6.11
N ASN A 378 -37.31 -4.94 -4.84
CA ASN A 378 -37.29 -5.96 -3.80
C ASN A 378 -38.47 -6.95 -3.94
N SER A 379 -38.57 -7.93 -3.04
CA SER A 379 -39.62 -8.95 -3.05
C SER A 379 -41.04 -8.41 -2.86
N GLN A 380 -41.18 -7.18 -2.37
CA GLN A 380 -42.45 -6.46 -2.19
C GLN A 380 -42.74 -5.49 -3.35
N GLY A 381 -41.89 -5.43 -4.38
CA GLY A 381 -42.03 -4.50 -5.51
C GLY A 381 -41.63 -3.06 -5.19
N LYS A 382 -40.89 -2.82 -4.10
CA LYS A 382 -40.37 -1.50 -3.75
C LYS A 382 -38.94 -1.34 -4.29
N GLU A 383 -38.61 -0.14 -4.77
CA GLU A 383 -37.26 0.19 -5.19
C GLU A 383 -36.30 0.34 -3.99
N GLU A 384 -35.14 -0.31 -4.09
CA GLU A 384 -34.05 -0.25 -3.12
C GLU A 384 -32.70 -0.11 -3.82
N ASN A 385 -31.76 0.58 -3.18
CA ASN A 385 -30.41 0.77 -3.74
C ASN A 385 -29.63 -0.54 -3.76
N LEU A 386 -28.81 -0.72 -4.79
CA LEU A 386 -27.79 -1.75 -4.84
C LEU A 386 -26.56 -1.34 -4.03
N TYR A 387 -25.89 -2.31 -3.43
CA TYR A 387 -24.64 -2.18 -2.70
C TYR A 387 -23.57 -3.05 -3.33
N ASN A 388 -22.36 -2.49 -3.47
CA ASN A 388 -21.21 -3.21 -4.00
C ASN A 388 -20.18 -3.38 -2.90
N ILE A 389 -19.87 -4.62 -2.53
CA ILE A 389 -18.67 -4.94 -1.74
C ILE A 389 -17.52 -5.17 -2.71
N LYS A 390 -16.50 -4.34 -2.65
CA LYS A 390 -15.33 -4.39 -3.54
C LYS A 390 -14.10 -4.79 -2.75
N VAL A 391 -13.49 -5.91 -3.13
CA VAL A 391 -12.19 -6.35 -2.61
C VAL A 391 -11.14 -6.14 -3.71
N LYS A 392 -10.03 -5.51 -3.38
CA LYS A 392 -8.90 -5.29 -4.30
C LYS A 392 -7.66 -5.96 -3.73
N PHE A 393 -7.10 -6.91 -4.46
CA PHE A 393 -5.77 -7.46 -4.19
C PHE A 393 -4.77 -6.80 -5.13
N TYR A 394 -3.79 -6.10 -4.57
CA TYR A 394 -2.69 -5.50 -5.35
C TYR A 394 -1.62 -6.58 -5.58
N LEU A 395 -1.73 -7.31 -6.69
CA LEU A 395 -0.99 -8.55 -6.93
C LEU A 395 0.53 -8.34 -6.99
N ASP A 396 1.01 -7.26 -7.61
CA ASP A 396 2.45 -6.95 -7.65
C ASP A 396 3.03 -6.76 -6.24
N ARG A 397 2.33 -5.96 -5.42
CA ARG A 397 2.73 -5.71 -4.04
C ARG A 397 2.74 -7.00 -3.24
N LEU A 398 1.65 -7.77 -3.34
CA LEU A 398 1.52 -9.06 -2.66
C LEU A 398 2.62 -10.04 -3.09
N PHE A 399 2.96 -10.08 -4.38
CA PHE A 399 4.05 -10.91 -4.90
C PHE A 399 5.40 -10.53 -4.28
N SER A 400 5.69 -9.23 -4.15
CA SER A 400 6.89 -8.73 -3.47
C SER A 400 6.88 -9.05 -1.98
N ILE A 401 5.74 -8.88 -1.31
CA ILE A 401 5.56 -9.12 0.13
C ILE A 401 5.78 -10.60 0.48
N ILE A 402 5.29 -11.53 -0.36
CA ILE A 402 5.56 -12.96 -0.19
C ILE A 402 7.07 -13.21 -0.15
N VAL A 403 7.83 -12.59 -1.05
CA VAL A 403 9.29 -12.72 -1.07
C VAL A 403 9.94 -12.03 0.13
N GLU A 404 9.44 -10.86 0.57
CA GLU A 404 9.96 -10.18 1.76
C GLU A 404 9.86 -11.04 3.03
N GLU A 405 8.71 -11.68 3.25
CA GLU A 405 8.47 -12.50 4.45
C GLU A 405 9.04 -13.91 4.34
N ASN A 406 9.21 -14.43 3.12
CA ASN A 406 9.63 -15.81 2.88
C ASN A 406 10.93 -15.87 2.07
N LYS A 407 12.04 -15.60 2.75
CA LYS A 407 13.40 -15.64 2.20
C LYS A 407 14.42 -16.02 3.26
N ASP A 408 15.63 -16.34 2.82
CA ASP A 408 16.82 -16.44 3.66
C ASP A 408 18.04 -15.87 2.93
N GLU A 409 19.23 -16.11 3.49
CA GLU A 409 20.51 -15.68 2.92
C GLU A 409 20.82 -16.25 1.52
N TYR A 410 20.20 -17.38 1.14
CA TYR A 410 20.42 -18.03 -0.15
C TYR A 410 19.43 -17.55 -1.22
N GLY A 411 18.18 -17.29 -0.83
CA GLY A 411 17.16 -16.89 -1.80
C GLY A 411 15.73 -16.91 -1.29
N ILE A 412 14.81 -17.11 -2.23
CA ILE A 412 13.36 -17.13 -1.97
C ILE A 412 12.96 -18.48 -1.35
N LYS A 413 11.96 -18.46 -0.46
CA LYS A 413 11.27 -19.65 0.06
C LYS A 413 9.79 -19.55 -0.27
N TRP A 414 9.37 -20.01 -1.45
CA TRP A 414 7.96 -19.89 -1.81
C TRP A 414 7.07 -20.72 -0.87
N PRO A 415 5.98 -20.14 -0.31
CA PRO A 415 4.94 -20.94 0.32
C PRO A 415 4.39 -21.94 -0.69
N LYS A 416 4.11 -23.17 -0.25
CA LYS A 416 3.70 -24.28 -1.12
C LYS A 416 2.51 -23.90 -2.00
N ASP A 417 1.54 -23.19 -1.43
CA ASP A 417 0.29 -22.81 -2.11
C ASP A 417 0.45 -21.81 -3.27
N VAL A 418 1.62 -21.15 -3.39
CA VAL A 418 1.92 -20.19 -4.48
C VAL A 418 3.21 -20.51 -5.21
N SER A 419 3.81 -21.66 -4.94
CA SER A 419 4.91 -22.17 -5.75
C SER A 419 4.33 -22.84 -6.99
N TYR A 420 4.62 -22.29 -8.17
CA TYR A 420 4.14 -22.90 -9.42
C TYR A 420 4.70 -24.31 -9.64
N PHE A 421 5.96 -24.55 -9.24
CA PHE A 421 6.58 -25.86 -9.30
C PHE A 421 6.56 -26.54 -7.93
N ASP A 422 6.18 -27.81 -7.92
CA ASP A 422 6.26 -28.68 -6.75
C ASP A 422 7.71 -29.19 -6.54
N TYR A 423 8.37 -29.55 -7.65
CA TYR A 423 9.68 -30.19 -7.65
C TYR A 423 10.67 -29.51 -8.61
N HIS A 424 11.92 -29.40 -8.17
CA HIS A 424 13.06 -29.02 -8.99
C HIS A 424 14.05 -30.19 -9.09
N VAL A 425 14.04 -30.90 -10.22
CA VAL A 425 14.93 -32.02 -10.50
C VAL A 425 16.22 -31.51 -11.11
N ILE A 426 17.37 -31.80 -10.49
CA ILE A 426 18.69 -31.37 -10.93
C ILE A 426 19.48 -32.57 -11.44
N ILE A 427 19.90 -32.50 -12.70
CA ILE A 427 20.87 -33.45 -13.26
C ILE A 427 22.28 -33.01 -12.84
N GLY A 428 22.94 -33.83 -12.03
CA GLY A 428 24.26 -33.54 -11.48
C GLY A 428 25.33 -33.37 -12.56
N ASN A 429 25.47 -34.38 -13.42
CA ASN A 429 26.36 -34.38 -14.58
C ASN A 429 25.62 -34.75 -15.86
N ILE A 430 25.38 -33.75 -16.71
CA ILE A 430 24.68 -33.91 -18.00
C ILE A 430 25.39 -34.85 -18.98
N LYS A 431 26.68 -35.15 -18.77
CA LYS A 431 27.45 -36.09 -19.60
C LYS A 431 27.32 -37.54 -19.12
N ASN A 432 26.78 -37.77 -17.93
CA ASN A 432 26.56 -39.11 -17.40
C ASN A 432 25.17 -39.61 -17.88
N GLU A 433 25.16 -40.57 -18.79
CA GLU A 433 23.93 -41.12 -19.37
C GLU A 433 22.99 -41.72 -18.31
N ASN A 434 23.54 -42.33 -17.25
CA ASN A 434 22.73 -42.91 -16.19
C ASN A 434 22.01 -41.82 -15.37
N GLU A 435 22.74 -40.77 -14.96
CA GLU A 435 22.14 -39.63 -14.25
C GLU A 435 21.06 -38.95 -15.09
N VAL A 436 21.29 -38.77 -16.39
CA VAL A 436 20.30 -38.19 -17.32
C VAL A 436 19.05 -39.07 -17.43
N LYS A 437 19.24 -40.37 -17.69
CA LYS A 437 18.13 -41.34 -17.84
C LYS A 437 17.27 -41.38 -16.59
N VAL A 438 17.90 -41.47 -15.41
CA VAL A 438 17.20 -41.50 -14.13
C VAL A 438 16.45 -40.19 -13.87
N SER A 439 17.08 -39.05 -14.09
CA SER A 439 16.44 -37.73 -13.90
C SER A 439 15.22 -37.56 -14.78
N LEU A 440 15.30 -37.99 -16.05
CA LEU A 440 14.16 -37.96 -16.99
C LEU A 440 13.03 -38.89 -16.55
N ASN A 441 13.36 -40.06 -16.01
CA ASN A 441 12.36 -40.98 -15.48
C ASN A 441 11.62 -40.37 -14.28
N ILE A 442 12.36 -39.82 -13.30
CA ILE A 442 11.77 -39.12 -12.16
C ILE A 442 10.90 -37.95 -12.62
N TYR A 443 11.42 -37.11 -13.52
CA TYR A 443 10.71 -35.97 -14.09
C TYR A 443 9.39 -36.38 -14.76
N ASN A 444 9.39 -37.43 -15.59
CA ASN A 444 8.19 -37.90 -16.27
C ASN A 444 7.20 -38.52 -15.27
N ASN A 445 7.65 -39.37 -14.35
CA ASN A 445 6.78 -40.01 -13.37
C ASN A 445 6.06 -38.98 -12.47
N LEU A 446 6.77 -37.96 -11.99
CA LEU A 446 6.16 -36.89 -11.20
C LEU A 446 5.15 -36.08 -12.03
N LYS A 447 5.46 -35.80 -13.30
CA LYS A 447 4.52 -35.15 -14.21
C LYS A 447 3.28 -35.99 -14.49
N ASP A 448 3.43 -37.29 -14.67
CA ASP A 448 2.32 -38.23 -14.93
C ASP A 448 1.39 -38.33 -13.71
N LYS A 449 1.91 -38.04 -12.51
CA LYS A 449 1.15 -37.90 -11.27
C LYS A 449 0.48 -36.52 -11.09
N GLY A 450 0.68 -35.60 -12.03
CA GLY A 450 0.04 -34.28 -12.03
C GLY A 450 0.87 -33.17 -11.36
N TYR A 451 2.11 -33.44 -10.95
CA TYR A 451 2.96 -32.41 -10.36
C TYR A 451 3.57 -31.47 -11.41
N ASN A 452 3.74 -30.21 -11.04
CA ASN A 452 4.51 -29.24 -11.82
C ASN A 452 6.00 -29.40 -11.50
N VAL A 453 6.75 -29.95 -12.45
CA VAL A 453 8.18 -30.25 -12.26
C VAL A 453 9.05 -29.34 -13.11
N LEU A 454 10.07 -28.74 -12.52
CA LEU A 454 11.17 -28.06 -13.20
C LEU A 454 12.36 -29.01 -13.31
N LEU A 455 12.93 -29.19 -14.51
CA LEU A 455 14.12 -30.00 -14.74
C LEU A 455 15.31 -29.10 -15.10
N ASP A 456 16.39 -29.15 -14.32
CA ASP A 456 17.67 -28.50 -14.62
C ASP A 456 18.57 -29.41 -15.45
N ASP A 457 18.33 -29.43 -16.75
CA ASP A 457 19.09 -30.13 -17.78
C ASP A 457 20.17 -29.26 -18.44
N ARG A 458 20.49 -28.10 -17.85
CA ARG A 458 21.49 -27.18 -18.39
C ARG A 458 22.88 -27.81 -18.41
N LYS A 459 23.70 -27.39 -19.39
CA LYS A 459 25.13 -27.76 -19.51
C LYS A 459 26.01 -26.93 -18.58
N GLU A 460 25.64 -26.88 -17.31
CA GLU A 460 26.31 -26.11 -16.26
C GLU A 460 26.88 -27.00 -15.17
N ARG A 461 27.85 -26.48 -14.40
CA ARG A 461 28.39 -27.21 -13.24
C ARG A 461 27.33 -27.31 -12.14
N ILE A 462 27.25 -28.45 -11.48
CA ILE A 462 26.26 -28.72 -10.42
C ILE A 462 26.24 -27.64 -9.32
N GLY A 463 27.39 -27.08 -8.94
CA GLY A 463 27.47 -26.02 -7.94
C GLY A 463 26.76 -24.72 -8.35
N PHE A 464 26.69 -24.40 -9.65
CA PHE A 464 25.88 -23.28 -10.14
C PHE A 464 24.39 -23.64 -10.13
N LYS A 465 24.04 -24.89 -10.50
CA LYS A 465 22.66 -25.38 -10.44
C LYS A 465 22.08 -25.32 -9.03
N PHE A 466 22.87 -25.69 -8.02
CA PHE A 466 22.44 -25.56 -6.61
C PHE A 466 22.18 -24.11 -6.21
N LYS A 467 23.11 -23.20 -6.49
CA LYS A 467 22.94 -21.77 -6.19
C LYS A 467 21.70 -21.19 -6.88
N ASP A 468 21.47 -21.56 -8.13
CA ASP A 468 20.28 -21.12 -8.86
C ASP A 468 19.01 -21.71 -8.26
N SER A 469 19.02 -22.99 -7.88
CA SER A 469 17.87 -23.66 -7.25
C SER A 469 17.51 -23.02 -5.91
N GLU A 470 18.50 -22.75 -5.06
CA GLU A 470 18.32 -22.08 -3.76
C GLU A 470 17.79 -20.65 -3.94
N LEU A 471 18.29 -19.95 -4.95
CA LEU A 471 17.89 -18.59 -5.30
C LEU A 471 16.45 -18.53 -5.86
N ILE A 472 16.07 -19.46 -6.73
CA ILE A 472 14.73 -19.57 -7.32
C ILE A 472 13.69 -19.98 -6.27
N GLY A 473 14.05 -20.91 -5.38
CA GLY A 473 13.28 -21.18 -4.17
C GLY A 473 12.15 -22.20 -4.30
N ILE A 474 12.24 -23.16 -5.23
CA ILE A 474 11.22 -24.22 -5.36
C ILE A 474 11.25 -25.12 -4.10
N PRO A 475 10.10 -25.44 -3.49
CA PRO A 475 10.02 -26.12 -2.18
C PRO A 475 10.78 -27.44 -2.09
N LYS A 476 10.61 -28.36 -3.05
CA LYS A 476 11.32 -29.65 -3.06
C LYS A 476 12.34 -29.70 -4.19
N ILE A 477 13.58 -30.05 -3.87
CA ILE A 477 14.68 -30.19 -4.84
C ILE A 477 15.14 -31.64 -4.83
N ILE A 478 15.19 -32.26 -6.00
CA ILE A 478 15.67 -33.62 -6.17
C ILE A 478 16.98 -33.57 -6.95
N VAL A 479 18.05 -34.12 -6.40
CA VAL A 479 19.36 -34.15 -7.02
C VAL A 479 19.70 -35.57 -7.41
N VAL A 480 19.89 -35.77 -8.71
CA VAL A 480 20.40 -37.03 -9.27
C VAL A 480 21.87 -36.82 -9.60
N GLY A 481 22.75 -37.36 -8.76
CA GLY A 481 24.19 -37.22 -8.89
C GLY A 481 24.91 -38.57 -8.79
N LYS A 482 26.17 -38.55 -8.33
CA LYS A 482 27.04 -39.74 -8.24
C LYS A 482 26.48 -40.88 -7.40
N GLU A 483 25.67 -40.56 -6.38
CA GLU A 483 25.09 -41.54 -5.47
C GLU A 483 24.08 -42.48 -6.16
N ILE A 484 23.73 -42.21 -7.42
CA ILE A 484 22.88 -43.10 -8.20
C ILE A 484 23.51 -44.47 -8.46
N GLU A 485 24.84 -44.59 -8.37
CA GLU A 485 25.54 -45.88 -8.39
C GLU A 485 25.11 -46.79 -7.23
N ASN A 486 24.64 -46.20 -6.13
CA ASN A 486 24.09 -46.88 -4.96
C ASN A 486 22.54 -46.92 -4.97
N ASN A 487 21.89 -46.60 -6.09
CA ASN A 487 20.44 -46.41 -6.21
C ASN A 487 19.85 -45.29 -5.32
N LEU A 488 20.68 -44.34 -4.90
CA LEU A 488 20.26 -43.23 -4.04
C LEU A 488 20.13 -41.91 -4.81
N ILE A 489 19.15 -41.11 -4.41
CA ILE A 489 18.99 -39.71 -4.79
C ILE A 489 19.01 -38.82 -3.54
N GLU A 490 19.31 -37.53 -3.70
CA GLU A 490 19.24 -36.57 -2.60
C GLU A 490 17.98 -35.72 -2.76
N VAL A 491 17.13 -35.71 -1.73
CA VAL A 491 15.92 -34.89 -1.67
C VAL A 491 16.15 -33.79 -0.64
N LYS A 492 16.00 -32.53 -1.06
CA LYS A 492 16.14 -31.36 -0.21
C LYS A 492 14.82 -30.62 -0.08
N ASP A 493 14.50 -30.25 1.15
CA ASP A 493 13.44 -29.30 1.46
C ASP A 493 14.04 -27.88 1.53
N ARG A 494 13.65 -27.01 0.61
CA ARG A 494 14.10 -25.61 0.53
C ARG A 494 13.59 -24.77 1.70
N ILE A 495 12.45 -25.12 2.28
CA ILE A 495 11.85 -24.39 3.39
C ILE A 495 12.57 -24.78 4.69
N GLY A 496 12.72 -26.09 4.94
CA GLY A 496 13.34 -26.64 6.14
C GLY A 496 14.88 -26.71 6.11
N ASN A 497 15.51 -26.56 4.95
CA ASN A 497 16.94 -26.79 4.72
C ASN A 497 17.42 -28.19 5.17
N VAL A 498 16.54 -29.18 5.09
CA VAL A 498 16.85 -30.59 5.39
C VAL A 498 17.20 -31.30 4.09
N SER A 499 18.28 -32.08 4.11
CA SER A 499 18.66 -32.96 3.01
C SER A 499 18.67 -34.41 3.48
N ILE A 500 18.00 -35.28 2.73
CA ILE A 500 17.94 -36.72 2.99
C ILE A 500 18.33 -37.49 1.73
N LYS A 501 19.02 -38.61 1.93
CA LYS A 501 19.27 -39.58 0.87
C LYS A 501 18.11 -40.57 0.85
N GLU A 502 17.50 -40.76 -0.29
CA GLU A 502 16.40 -41.70 -0.49
C GLU A 502 16.73 -42.73 -1.56
N ASP A 503 16.26 -43.95 -1.36
CA ASP A 503 16.32 -45.00 -2.38
C ASP A 503 15.31 -44.71 -3.49
N ILE A 504 15.77 -44.73 -4.74
CA ILE A 504 14.96 -44.38 -5.91
C ILE A 504 13.72 -45.28 -6.07
N THR A 505 13.83 -46.56 -5.70
CA THR A 505 12.73 -47.52 -5.81
C THR A 505 11.61 -47.16 -4.84
N THR A 506 11.98 -46.64 -3.66
CA THR A 506 11.04 -46.23 -2.62
C THR A 506 10.41 -44.89 -2.99
N PHE A 507 11.22 -43.91 -3.42
CA PHE A 507 10.74 -42.58 -3.83
C PHE A 507 9.72 -42.63 -4.98
N THR A 508 9.97 -43.44 -6.00
CA THR A 508 9.06 -43.57 -7.16
C THR A 508 7.74 -44.29 -6.84
N SER A 509 7.71 -45.07 -5.75
CA SER A 509 6.55 -45.84 -5.29
C SER A 509 5.67 -45.16 -4.22
N LEU A 510 6.23 -44.20 -3.48
CA LEU A 510 5.55 -43.54 -2.35
C LEU A 510 4.80 -42.26 -2.73
N GLU A 511 5.33 -41.48 -3.66
CA GLU A 511 4.59 -40.40 -4.31
C GLU A 511 3.81 -40.96 -5.50
#